data_AF-A0A736E8C0-F1
#
_entry.id   AF-A0A736E8C0-F1
#
_cell.length_a   1.000
_cell.length_b   1.000
_cell.length_c   1.000
_cell.angle_alpha   90.00
_cell.angle_beta   90.00
_cell.angle_gamma   90.00
#
_symmetry.space_group_name_H-M   'P 1'
#
loop_
_entity.id
_entity.type
_entity.pdbx_description
1 polymer ?
#
loop_
_entity_poly.entity_id
_entity_poly.type
_entity_poly.pdbx_seq_one_letter_code
_entity_poly.pdbx_strand_id
1 'polypeptide(L)'
;MKLVQYLVNGGKRYGIMQETGIIDLSQRLGDKYPTLKSLLCANALTDAALWCDEPADYMDGSVRDWQHSWFTAGKNWPSTGSFGPCLVTTDDIPDPQMLRLLTRLNGREVQNESTANMIHPIASLIAYISTFTLLSPGDTILTGSPGGVGKKRVPPLFLHDGDVIEVEIEHIGTLRNVVRDSRYLTSSVSWHDGRK
;
A
#
# COMPACT_ATOMS: atom_id res chain seq x y z
N MET A 1 -13.86 -10.44 -10.97
CA MET A 1 -12.68 -9.73 -11.49
C MET A 1 -13.04 -8.28 -11.79
N LYS A 2 -12.41 -7.30 -11.12
CA LYS A 2 -12.40 -5.88 -11.54
C LYS A 2 -11.05 -5.61 -12.19
N LEU A 3 -11.00 -4.89 -13.31
CA LEU A 3 -9.74 -4.52 -13.98
C LEU A 3 -9.46 -3.03 -13.79
N VAL A 4 -8.20 -2.68 -13.53
CA VAL A 4 -7.74 -1.31 -13.27
C VAL A 4 -6.54 -0.97 -14.16
N GLN A 5 -6.43 0.29 -14.57
CA GLN A 5 -5.26 0.85 -15.26
C GLN A 5 -4.61 1.90 -14.37
N TYR A 6 -3.28 1.90 -14.29
CA TYR A 6 -2.49 2.77 -13.41
C TYR A 6 -1.13 3.12 -14.06
N LEU A 7 -0.31 3.87 -13.35
CA LEU A 7 1.03 4.29 -13.77
C LEU A 7 2.10 3.71 -12.83
N VAL A 8 3.22 3.27 -13.38
CA VAL A 8 4.43 2.93 -12.63
C VAL A 8 5.61 3.54 -13.37
N ASN A 9 6.37 4.42 -12.72
CA ASN A 9 7.50 5.15 -13.32
C ASN A 9 7.13 5.85 -14.64
N GLY A 10 5.91 6.40 -14.74
CA GLY A 10 5.35 7.01 -15.95
C GLY A 10 4.86 6.02 -17.03
N GLY A 11 5.21 4.74 -16.93
CA GLY A 11 4.70 3.67 -17.80
C GLY A 11 3.26 3.30 -17.44
N LYS A 12 2.38 3.20 -18.45
CA LYS A 12 0.99 2.73 -18.27
C LYS A 12 0.99 1.21 -18.03
N ARG A 13 0.43 0.79 -16.90
CA ARG A 13 0.24 -0.62 -16.53
C ARG A 13 -1.22 -0.88 -16.21
N TYR A 14 -1.58 -2.15 -16.08
CA TYR A 14 -2.92 -2.60 -15.77
C TYR A 14 -2.88 -3.92 -15.01
N GLY A 15 -3.96 -4.19 -14.26
CA GLY A 15 -4.03 -5.29 -13.31
C GLY A 15 -5.45 -5.63 -12.87
N ILE A 16 -5.54 -6.66 -12.02
CA ILE A 16 -6.78 -7.04 -11.33
C ILE A 16 -6.82 -6.29 -10.00
N MET A 17 -7.95 -5.65 -9.70
CA MET A 17 -8.22 -5.09 -8.38
C MET A 17 -8.93 -6.14 -7.51
N GLN A 18 -8.32 -6.46 -6.37
CA GLN A 18 -8.84 -7.29 -5.29
C GLN A 18 -9.00 -6.48 -4.00
N GLU A 19 -9.61 -7.08 -2.97
CA GLU A 19 -9.64 -6.55 -1.59
C GLU A 19 -8.25 -6.54 -0.92
N THR A 20 -7.29 -7.30 -1.47
CA THR A 20 -5.90 -7.38 -1.01
C THR A 20 -4.97 -6.36 -1.67
N GLY A 21 -5.42 -5.67 -2.74
CA GLY A 21 -4.63 -4.73 -3.54
C GLY A 21 -4.74 -4.99 -5.05
N ILE A 22 -3.66 -4.68 -5.79
CA ILE A 22 -3.59 -4.85 -7.25
C ILE A 22 -2.62 -5.97 -7.63
N ILE A 23 -3.04 -6.82 -8.57
CA ILE A 23 -2.23 -7.85 -9.22
C ILE A 23 -1.84 -7.35 -10.62
N ASP A 24 -0.56 -7.08 -10.84
CA ASP A 24 -0.01 -6.50 -12.06
C ASP A 24 -0.03 -7.50 -13.23
N LEU A 25 -1.06 -7.38 -14.07
CA LEU A 25 -1.17 -8.15 -15.31
C LEU A 25 -0.18 -7.67 -16.39
N SER A 26 0.45 -6.50 -16.22
CA SER A 26 1.48 -6.02 -17.16
C SER A 26 2.84 -6.67 -16.95
N GLN A 27 3.09 -7.33 -15.81
CA GLN A 27 4.19 -8.29 -15.62
C GLN A 27 3.85 -9.69 -16.15
N ARG A 28 2.57 -10.08 -16.05
CA ARG A 28 2.11 -11.46 -16.25
C ARG A 28 1.62 -11.76 -17.67
N LEU A 29 1.08 -10.75 -18.37
CA LEU A 29 0.49 -10.83 -19.72
C LEU A 29 1.01 -9.73 -20.68
N GLY A 30 1.92 -8.86 -20.24
CA GLY A 30 2.37 -7.68 -20.99
C GLY A 30 2.87 -7.96 -22.41
N ASP A 31 3.64 -9.03 -22.59
CA ASP A 31 4.20 -9.41 -23.91
C ASP A 31 3.12 -9.83 -24.92
N LYS A 32 2.01 -10.40 -24.43
CA LYS A 32 0.87 -10.83 -25.26
C LYS A 32 -0.16 -9.70 -25.43
N TYR A 33 -0.35 -8.90 -24.40
CA TYR A 33 -1.30 -7.79 -24.32
C TYR A 33 -0.64 -6.56 -23.67
N PRO A 34 0.06 -5.71 -24.44
CA PRO A 34 0.85 -4.58 -23.90
C PRO A 34 0.05 -3.52 -23.13
N THR A 35 -1.27 -3.52 -23.25
CA THR A 35 -2.19 -2.62 -22.56
C THR A 35 -3.50 -3.31 -22.18
N LEU A 36 -4.23 -2.74 -21.22
CA LEU A 36 -5.61 -3.14 -20.91
C LEU A 36 -6.50 -3.09 -22.17
N LYS A 37 -6.32 -2.08 -23.02
CA LYS A 37 -7.06 -1.97 -24.29
C LYS A 37 -6.79 -3.15 -25.21
N SER A 38 -5.55 -3.61 -25.37
CA SER A 38 -5.25 -4.80 -26.19
C SER A 38 -5.82 -6.09 -25.59
N LEU A 39 -5.84 -6.25 -24.26
CA LEU A 39 -6.47 -7.41 -23.62
C LEU A 39 -7.99 -7.43 -23.87
N LEU A 40 -8.65 -6.27 -23.71
CA LEU A 40 -10.09 -6.12 -23.94
C LEU A 40 -10.45 -6.27 -25.43
N CYS A 41 -9.69 -5.67 -26.35
CA CYS A 41 -9.92 -5.83 -27.79
C CYS A 41 -9.68 -7.27 -28.29
N ALA A 42 -8.84 -8.05 -27.61
CA ALA A 42 -8.68 -9.49 -27.86
C ALA A 42 -9.73 -10.36 -27.15
N ASN A 43 -10.67 -9.77 -26.40
CA ASN A 43 -11.65 -10.44 -25.55
C ASN A 43 -11.04 -11.41 -24.51
N ALA A 44 -9.77 -11.21 -24.13
CA ALA A 44 -8.96 -12.15 -23.37
C ALA A 44 -9.15 -12.04 -21.85
N LEU A 45 -10.41 -11.91 -21.41
CA LEU A 45 -10.76 -11.87 -19.98
C LEU A 45 -10.52 -13.21 -19.29
N THR A 46 -10.54 -14.32 -20.03
CA THR A 46 -10.13 -15.66 -19.56
C THR A 46 -8.66 -15.69 -19.14
N ASP A 47 -7.78 -15.09 -19.93
CA ASP A 47 -6.34 -15.07 -19.71
C ASP A 47 -5.98 -14.22 -18.48
N ALA A 48 -6.72 -13.12 -18.27
CA ALA A 48 -6.66 -12.34 -17.04
C ALA A 48 -7.14 -13.16 -15.83
N ALA A 49 -8.25 -13.90 -15.96
CA ALA A 49 -8.85 -14.65 -14.86
C ALA A 49 -7.96 -15.77 -14.30
N LEU A 50 -6.96 -16.26 -15.05
CA LEU A 50 -5.95 -17.21 -14.54
C LEU A 50 -5.12 -16.66 -13.36
N TRP A 51 -5.06 -15.33 -13.21
CA TRP A 51 -4.31 -14.65 -12.15
C TRP A 51 -5.25 -14.09 -11.06
N CYS A 52 -6.52 -14.50 -11.03
CA CYS A 52 -7.51 -13.98 -10.08
C CYS A 52 -7.30 -14.39 -8.62
N ASP A 53 -6.38 -15.31 -8.32
CA ASP A 53 -6.12 -15.83 -6.96
C ASP A 53 -4.66 -15.62 -6.50
N GLU A 54 -3.86 -14.87 -7.26
CA GLU A 54 -2.50 -14.47 -6.89
C GLU A 54 -2.49 -13.43 -5.75
N PRO A 55 -1.41 -13.33 -4.96
CA PRO A 55 -1.22 -12.23 -4.00
C PRO A 55 -1.01 -10.89 -4.72
N ALA A 56 -1.48 -9.79 -4.11
CA ALA A 56 -1.29 -8.44 -4.62
C ALA A 56 0.14 -7.91 -4.43
N ASP A 57 0.61 -7.11 -5.39
CA ASP A 57 2.04 -6.75 -5.53
C ASP A 57 2.48 -5.52 -4.68
N TYR A 58 1.59 -4.97 -3.85
CA TYR A 58 1.77 -3.69 -3.12
C TYR A 58 1.20 -3.77 -1.68
N MET A 59 2.06 -3.89 -0.66
CA MET A 59 1.74 -4.10 0.78
C MET A 59 2.59 -3.16 1.67
N ASP A 60 2.15 -2.43 2.71
CA ASP A 60 2.95 -1.38 3.42
C ASP A 60 3.87 -1.89 4.54
N GLY A 61 4.98 -1.18 4.71
CA GLY A 61 5.81 -1.33 5.89
C GLY A 61 6.81 -0.19 6.06
N SER A 62 7.80 -0.43 6.92
CA SER A 62 9.03 0.37 6.97
C SER A 62 10.13 -0.40 7.67
N VAL A 63 11.27 -0.60 7.01
CA VAL A 63 12.46 -1.21 7.61
C VAL A 63 13.24 -0.13 8.35
N ARG A 64 13.03 -0.04 9.68
CA ARG A 64 13.43 1.13 10.49
C ARG A 64 14.94 1.34 10.62
N ASP A 65 15.72 0.29 10.41
CA ASP A 65 17.19 0.34 10.48
C ASP A 65 17.79 0.95 9.21
N TRP A 66 17.06 0.92 8.08
CA TRP A 66 17.46 1.56 6.83
C TRP A 66 16.99 3.03 6.74
N GLN A 67 16.54 3.62 7.85
CA GLN A 67 16.15 5.04 7.94
C GLN A 67 17.18 5.91 8.68
N HIS A 68 18.48 5.56 8.61
CA HIS A 68 19.55 6.31 9.29
C HIS A 68 19.78 7.73 8.75
N SER A 69 19.69 7.93 7.43
CA SER A 69 20.00 9.23 6.78
C SER A 69 18.85 9.77 5.94
N TRP A 70 18.04 8.88 5.34
CA TRP A 70 16.90 9.25 4.50
C TRP A 70 15.74 8.29 4.75
N PHE A 71 14.54 8.82 4.98
CA PHE A 71 13.35 7.99 5.26
C PHE A 71 13.04 7.01 4.12
N THR A 72 13.27 7.43 2.89
CA THR A 72 13.05 6.70 1.63
C THR A 72 13.66 5.30 1.63
N ALA A 73 14.91 5.15 2.10
CA ALA A 73 15.65 3.89 2.05
C ALA A 73 15.07 2.79 2.96
N GLY A 74 14.33 3.17 4.01
CA GLY A 74 13.54 2.25 4.84
C GLY A 74 12.04 2.32 4.60
N LYS A 75 11.59 2.88 3.47
CA LYS A 75 10.17 2.99 3.08
C LYS A 75 9.82 2.39 1.71
N ASN A 76 10.81 2.01 0.90
CA ASN A 76 10.64 1.51 -0.47
C ASN A 76 11.24 0.10 -0.65
N TRP A 77 11.04 -0.78 0.34
CA TRP A 77 11.42 -2.18 0.21
C TRP A 77 10.34 -2.94 -0.58
N PRO A 78 10.68 -4.07 -1.24
CA PRO A 78 9.68 -4.96 -1.84
C PRO A 78 8.64 -5.36 -0.79
N SER A 79 7.36 -5.30 -1.17
CA SER A 79 6.24 -5.46 -0.25
C SER A 79 6.27 -4.48 0.95
N THR A 80 6.63 -3.19 0.74
CA THR A 80 6.46 -2.11 1.76
C THR A 80 5.73 -0.80 1.33
N GLY A 81 4.76 -0.83 0.40
CA GLY A 81 3.67 0.19 0.27
C GLY A 81 2.30 -0.38 -0.17
N SER A 82 1.22 -0.24 0.62
CA SER A 82 -0.12 -0.89 0.42
C SER A 82 -1.27 0.06 0.11
N PHE A 83 -2.27 -0.48 -0.61
CA PHE A 83 -3.59 0.12 -0.78
C PHE A 83 -4.68 -0.96 -0.68
N GLY A 84 -5.77 -0.67 0.04
CA GLY A 84 -6.87 -1.60 0.31
C GLY A 84 -7.62 -1.23 1.61
N PRO A 85 -8.75 -1.89 1.94
CA PRO A 85 -9.37 -2.98 1.16
C PRO A 85 -10.11 -2.50 -0.10
N CYS A 86 -10.32 -1.19 -0.24
CA CYS A 86 -11.00 -0.58 -1.38
C CYS A 86 -10.46 0.83 -1.65
N LEU A 87 -10.97 1.45 -2.71
CA LEU A 87 -10.91 2.90 -2.91
C LEU A 87 -12.34 3.44 -2.75
N VAL A 88 -12.51 4.44 -1.89
CA VAL A 88 -13.76 5.17 -1.66
C VAL A 88 -13.72 6.53 -2.36
N THR A 89 -14.89 7.12 -2.60
CA THR A 89 -15.05 8.46 -3.19
C THR A 89 -15.48 9.49 -2.15
N THR A 90 -15.49 10.77 -2.55
CA THR A 90 -16.07 11.87 -1.74
C THR A 90 -17.58 11.76 -1.56
N ASP A 91 -18.26 10.96 -2.39
CA ASP A 91 -19.70 10.73 -2.27
C ASP A 91 -19.98 9.66 -1.18
N ASP A 92 -19.03 8.73 -0.96
CA ASP A 92 -19.05 7.75 0.12
C ASP A 92 -18.59 8.37 1.47
N ILE A 93 -17.55 9.21 1.42
CA ILE A 93 -16.99 9.92 2.59
C ILE A 93 -16.83 11.42 2.27
N PRO A 94 -17.84 12.25 2.61
CA PRO A 94 -17.82 13.70 2.33
C PRO A 94 -16.77 14.49 3.12
N ASP A 95 -16.39 14.03 4.32
CA ASP A 95 -15.34 14.65 5.14
C ASP A 95 -14.28 13.62 5.58
N PRO A 96 -13.16 13.50 4.85
CA PRO A 96 -12.07 12.60 5.21
C PRO A 96 -11.24 13.11 6.41
N GLN A 97 -11.54 14.29 6.96
CA GLN A 97 -10.91 14.81 8.18
C GLN A 97 -11.57 14.26 9.45
N MET A 98 -12.72 13.59 9.36
CA MET A 98 -13.52 13.11 10.50
C MET A 98 -13.69 11.58 10.57
N LEU A 99 -12.59 10.83 10.37
CA LEU A 99 -12.54 9.36 10.44
C LEU A 99 -11.74 8.88 11.65
N ARG A 100 -12.10 7.72 12.22
CA ARG A 100 -11.24 6.97 13.15
C ARG A 100 -10.36 5.96 12.40
N LEU A 101 -9.10 5.82 12.84
CA LEU A 101 -8.16 4.78 12.43
C LEU A 101 -7.83 3.87 13.61
N LEU A 102 -7.74 2.57 13.37
CA LEU A 102 -7.38 1.55 14.36
C LEU A 102 -6.39 0.53 13.79
N THR A 103 -5.16 0.55 14.30
CA THR A 103 -4.15 -0.48 14.01
C THR A 103 -4.16 -1.55 15.10
N ARG A 104 -4.29 -2.82 14.70
CA ARG A 104 -4.13 -4.01 15.56
C ARG A 104 -2.92 -4.83 15.10
N LEU A 105 -2.19 -5.40 16.07
CA LEU A 105 -1.12 -6.37 15.85
C LEU A 105 -1.48 -7.65 16.61
N ASN A 106 -1.62 -8.78 15.90
CA ASN A 106 -2.10 -10.05 16.45
C ASN A 106 -3.42 -9.89 17.25
N GLY A 107 -4.36 -9.11 16.70
CA GLY A 107 -5.64 -8.75 17.34
C GLY A 107 -5.54 -7.70 18.46
N ARG A 108 -4.35 -7.40 18.98
CA ARG A 108 -4.15 -6.39 20.03
C ARG A 108 -4.09 -4.98 19.43
N GLU A 109 -4.90 -4.06 19.95
CA GLU A 109 -4.82 -2.63 19.61
C GLU A 109 -3.44 -2.03 19.90
N VAL A 110 -2.85 -1.37 18.89
CA VAL A 110 -1.55 -0.69 18.97
C VAL A 110 -1.57 0.77 18.48
N GLN A 111 -2.58 1.19 17.74
CA GLN A 111 -2.87 2.61 17.46
C GLN A 111 -4.39 2.78 17.36
N ASN A 112 -4.95 3.84 17.91
CA ASN A 112 -6.38 4.17 17.84
C ASN A 112 -6.49 5.69 17.95
N GLU A 113 -6.92 6.36 16.88
CA GLU A 113 -6.76 7.81 16.71
C GLU A 113 -7.77 8.34 15.67
N SER A 114 -8.01 9.64 15.62
CA SER A 114 -8.79 10.26 14.55
C SER A 114 -7.95 11.12 13.60
N THR A 115 -8.33 11.16 12.32
CA THR A 115 -7.86 12.18 11.37
C THR A 115 -8.09 13.61 11.87
N ALA A 116 -9.06 13.85 12.75
CA ALA A 116 -9.32 15.17 13.34
C ALA A 116 -8.10 15.71 14.13
N ASN A 117 -7.23 14.81 14.62
CA ASN A 117 -6.01 15.13 15.36
C ASN A 117 -4.75 15.24 14.46
N MET A 118 -4.91 15.28 13.13
CA MET A 118 -3.80 15.53 12.20
C MET A 118 -3.24 16.95 12.34
N ILE A 119 -1.94 17.06 12.58
CA ILE A 119 -1.21 18.35 12.69
C ILE A 119 -1.35 19.20 11.41
N HIS A 120 -1.52 18.55 10.26
CA HIS A 120 -1.78 19.19 8.97
C HIS A 120 -3.01 18.53 8.32
N PRO A 121 -4.14 19.26 8.15
CA PRO A 121 -5.32 18.74 7.49
C PRO A 121 -5.04 18.25 6.05
N ILE A 122 -5.86 17.33 5.56
CA ILE A 122 -5.70 16.69 4.23
C ILE A 122 -5.69 17.75 3.12
N ALA A 123 -6.60 18.72 3.17
CA ALA A 123 -6.62 19.85 2.25
C ALA A 123 -5.34 20.71 2.31
N SER A 124 -4.78 20.90 3.51
CA SER A 124 -3.52 21.65 3.69
C SER A 124 -2.31 20.87 3.16
N LEU A 125 -2.29 19.55 3.29
CA LEU A 125 -1.26 18.69 2.70
C LEU A 125 -1.30 18.75 1.16
N ILE A 126 -2.49 18.61 0.55
CA ILE A 126 -2.67 18.73 -0.90
C ILE A 126 -2.21 20.10 -1.39
N ALA A 127 -2.66 21.18 -0.74
CA ALA A 127 -2.28 22.54 -1.07
C ALA A 127 -0.75 22.74 -0.99
N TYR A 128 -0.12 22.31 0.11
CA TYR A 128 1.33 22.42 0.29
C TYR A 128 2.12 21.65 -0.78
N ILE A 129 1.75 20.39 -1.04
CA ILE A 129 2.43 19.55 -2.05
C ILE A 129 2.33 20.19 -3.45
N SER A 130 1.17 20.76 -3.79
CA SER A 130 0.95 21.43 -5.08
C SER A 130 1.82 22.68 -5.32
N THR A 131 2.50 23.20 -4.29
CA THR A 131 3.41 24.36 -4.44
C THR A 131 4.77 24.00 -5.05
N PHE A 132 5.20 22.74 -4.96
CA PHE A 132 6.54 22.30 -5.40
C PHE A 132 6.54 21.11 -6.36
N THR A 133 5.40 20.42 -6.54
CA THR A 133 5.22 19.44 -7.62
C THR A 133 3.83 19.58 -8.23
N LEU A 134 3.74 19.31 -9.54
CA LEU A 134 2.45 19.05 -10.17
C LEU A 134 1.87 17.75 -9.61
N LEU A 135 0.57 17.75 -9.29
CA LEU A 135 -0.20 16.56 -8.95
C LEU A 135 -0.94 16.05 -10.19
N SER A 136 -0.83 14.75 -10.45
CA SER A 136 -1.42 14.04 -11.59
C SER A 136 -2.53 13.08 -11.15
N PRO A 137 -3.54 12.80 -12.00
CA PRO A 137 -4.53 11.76 -11.71
C PRO A 137 -3.85 10.39 -11.52
N GLY A 138 -4.00 9.83 -10.32
CA GLY A 138 -3.33 8.58 -9.89
C GLY A 138 -2.19 8.78 -8.88
N ASP A 139 -1.75 10.02 -8.64
CA ASP A 139 -0.81 10.31 -7.56
C ASP A 139 -1.44 10.04 -6.18
N THR A 140 -0.67 9.43 -5.28
CA THR A 140 -1.16 9.01 -3.96
C THR A 140 -0.36 9.68 -2.84
N ILE A 141 -1.06 10.40 -1.96
CA ILE A 141 -0.46 11.12 -0.83
C ILE A 141 -0.60 10.28 0.44
N LEU A 142 0.52 9.81 0.99
CA LEU A 142 0.54 9.16 2.30
C LEU A 142 0.49 10.25 3.40
N THR A 143 -0.69 10.49 3.94
CA THR A 143 -1.00 11.65 4.81
C THR A 143 -0.34 11.62 6.20
N GLY A 144 0.21 10.49 6.61
CA GLY A 144 0.97 10.33 7.85
C GLY A 144 0.66 9.01 8.58
N SER A 145 1.11 8.92 9.83
CA SER A 145 0.70 7.88 10.79
C SER A 145 0.28 8.56 12.08
N PRO A 146 -0.77 8.07 12.77
CA PRO A 146 -1.09 8.50 14.12
C PRO A 146 0.01 8.11 15.14
N GLY A 147 -0.20 8.49 16.40
CA GLY A 147 0.66 8.11 17.53
C GLY A 147 0.78 6.59 17.74
N GLY A 148 1.59 6.18 18.71
CA GLY A 148 1.73 4.76 19.09
C GLY A 148 2.65 3.90 18.21
N VAL A 149 3.30 4.48 17.19
CA VAL A 149 4.23 3.76 16.30
C VAL A 149 5.32 2.98 17.06
N GLY A 150 5.60 1.76 16.61
CA GLY A 150 6.41 0.76 17.31
C GLY A 150 7.75 1.25 17.88
N LYS A 151 8.53 1.99 17.08
CA LYS A 151 9.86 2.54 17.45
C LYS A 151 9.81 3.59 18.58
N LYS A 152 8.64 4.19 18.88
CA LYS A 152 8.46 5.18 19.95
C LYS A 152 7.90 4.59 21.25
N ARG A 153 7.65 3.27 21.30
CA ARG A 153 7.17 2.58 22.51
C ARG A 153 8.33 2.22 23.45
N VAL A 154 8.01 2.01 24.73
CA VAL A 154 8.95 1.51 25.75
C VAL A 154 8.31 0.27 26.42
N PRO A 155 8.85 -0.94 26.22
CA PRO A 155 9.88 -1.29 25.22
C PRO A 155 9.41 -1.04 23.78
N PRO A 156 10.33 -0.90 22.81
CA PRO A 156 9.97 -0.81 21.40
C PRO A 156 9.18 -2.04 20.92
N LEU A 157 8.23 -1.82 20.03
CA LEU A 157 7.42 -2.88 19.43
C LEU A 157 7.78 -2.98 17.94
N PHE A 158 8.41 -4.08 17.54
CA PHE A 158 8.71 -4.39 16.15
C PHE A 158 7.89 -5.59 15.67
N LEU A 159 7.80 -5.73 14.35
CA LEU A 159 7.10 -6.83 13.69
C LEU A 159 8.06 -8.01 13.48
N HIS A 160 7.54 -9.23 13.63
CA HIS A 160 8.27 -10.48 13.49
C HIS A 160 7.63 -11.37 12.43
N ASP A 161 8.37 -12.37 11.96
CA ASP A 161 7.82 -13.39 11.07
C ASP A 161 6.60 -14.09 11.70
N GLY A 162 5.50 -14.14 10.96
CA GLY A 162 4.23 -14.68 11.44
C GLY A 162 3.22 -13.65 11.94
N ASP A 163 3.65 -12.44 12.32
CA ASP A 163 2.76 -11.40 12.87
C ASP A 163 1.65 -11.00 11.88
N VAL A 164 0.44 -10.77 12.39
CA VAL A 164 -0.70 -10.22 11.63
C VAL A 164 -0.86 -8.75 11.98
N ILE A 165 -0.74 -7.87 10.98
CA ILE A 165 -1.00 -6.43 11.11
C ILE A 165 -2.31 -6.09 10.40
N GLU A 166 -3.21 -5.40 11.10
CA GLU A 166 -4.54 -4.99 10.63
C GLU A 166 -4.67 -3.49 10.81
N VAL A 167 -5.00 -2.76 9.74
CA VAL A 167 -5.28 -1.31 9.76
C VAL A 167 -6.71 -1.11 9.31
N GLU A 168 -7.55 -0.68 10.23
CA GLU A 168 -8.96 -0.35 10.03
C GLU A 168 -9.11 1.17 9.91
N ILE A 169 -9.85 1.63 8.91
CA ILE A 169 -10.33 3.01 8.82
C ILE A 169 -11.85 2.98 8.75
N GLU A 170 -12.48 3.82 9.57
CA GLU A 170 -13.92 3.98 9.64
C GLU A 170 -14.53 4.29 8.25
N HIS A 171 -15.68 3.67 7.97
CA HIS A 171 -16.37 3.66 6.65
C HIS A 171 -15.60 3.06 5.45
N ILE A 172 -14.27 2.86 5.53
CA ILE A 172 -13.47 2.23 4.46
C ILE A 172 -13.31 0.71 4.68
N GLY A 173 -13.09 0.28 5.92
CA GLY A 173 -12.87 -1.13 6.29
C GLY A 173 -11.43 -1.43 6.71
N THR A 174 -11.08 -2.72 6.73
CA THR A 174 -9.82 -3.23 7.30
C THR A 174 -8.89 -3.81 6.25
N LEU A 175 -7.71 -3.22 6.11
CA LEU A 175 -6.58 -3.80 5.39
C LEU A 175 -5.83 -4.74 6.33
N ARG A 176 -5.62 -6.00 5.92
CA ARG A 176 -5.01 -7.05 6.75
C ARG A 176 -3.86 -7.73 6.04
N ASN A 177 -2.69 -7.74 6.68
CA ASN A 177 -1.46 -8.31 6.14
C ASN A 177 -0.79 -9.25 7.14
N VAL A 178 -0.01 -10.20 6.62
CA VAL A 178 0.79 -11.12 7.45
C VAL A 178 2.26 -10.92 7.15
N VAL A 179 3.03 -10.63 8.19
CA VAL A 179 4.46 -10.34 8.12
C VAL A 179 5.23 -11.62 7.81
N ARG A 180 6.18 -11.51 6.89
CA ARG A 180 7.10 -12.59 6.50
C ARG A 180 8.53 -12.10 6.54
N ASP A 181 9.43 -12.96 7.01
CA ASP A 181 10.86 -12.73 6.89
C ASP A 181 11.28 -12.70 5.41
N SER A 182 12.19 -11.80 5.02
CA SER A 182 12.66 -11.68 3.64
C SER A 182 13.38 -12.92 3.13
N ARG A 183 13.83 -13.83 4.02
CA ARG A 183 14.35 -15.17 3.67
C ARG A 183 13.34 -16.07 2.95
N TYR A 184 12.04 -15.75 3.00
CA TYR A 184 10.99 -16.48 2.27
C TYR A 184 10.67 -15.87 0.89
N LEU A 185 11.30 -14.76 0.49
CA LEU A 185 11.11 -14.18 -0.84
C LEU A 185 11.84 -15.03 -1.90
N THR A 186 11.09 -15.86 -2.61
CA THR A 186 11.62 -16.76 -3.66
C THR A 186 11.94 -16.03 -4.96
N SER A 187 13.00 -15.22 -4.96
CA SER A 187 13.61 -14.67 -6.18
C SER A 187 15.14 -14.57 -6.03
N SER A 188 15.84 -14.38 -7.15
CA SER A 188 17.30 -14.52 -7.27
C SER A 188 18.15 -13.40 -6.66
N VAL A 189 17.61 -12.65 -5.70
CA VAL A 189 18.30 -11.54 -5.03
C VAL A 189 18.94 -12.01 -3.74
N SER A 190 20.27 -12.18 -3.76
CA SER A 190 21.06 -12.41 -2.54
C SER A 190 21.13 -11.14 -1.71
N TRP A 191 20.17 -10.96 -0.79
CA TRP A 191 20.21 -9.89 0.20
C TRP A 191 21.45 -10.06 1.09
N HIS A 192 22.33 -9.05 1.10
CA HIS A 192 23.41 -9.01 2.07
C HIS A 192 22.85 -8.91 3.49
N ASP A 193 23.37 -9.77 4.37
CA ASP A 193 23.22 -9.63 5.82
C ASP A 193 23.91 -8.33 6.27
N GLY A 194 23.14 -7.24 6.25
CA GLY A 194 23.56 -5.90 6.63
C GLY A 194 23.45 -5.62 8.12
N ARG A 195 23.33 -6.65 8.98
CA ARG A 195 23.26 -6.49 10.43
C ARG A 195 24.56 -5.88 10.96
N LYS A 196 24.42 -4.79 11.71
CA LYS A 196 25.46 -4.18 12.55
C LYS A 196 25.03 -4.29 14.01
#